data_AF-A0A653DCC3-F1
#
_entry.id   AF-A0A653DCC3-F1
#
_cell.length_a   1.000
_cell.length_b   1.000
_cell.length_c   1.000
_cell.angle_alpha   90.00
_cell.angle_beta   90.00
_cell.angle_gamma   90.00
#
_symmetry.space_group_name_H-M   'P 1'
#
loop_
_entity.id
_entity.type
_entity.pdbx_description
1 polymer ?
#
loop_
_entity_poly.entity_id
_entity_poly.type
_entity_poly.pdbx_seq_one_letter_code
_entity_poly.pdbx_strand_id
1 'polypeptide(L)'
;MQAVYQAVINDGVALRGKLTSFKKIVPKLGFRWRKTEDNRKLLIEKTDIRAKRTEYLRKLKSYKEQGRNIVYSDETYIHSSHTVPKSWDDGTDNCLKSPVVKGKRLIILHCGGRKGFVPNAII
;
A
#
# COMPACT_ATOMS: atom_id res chain seq x y z
N MET A 1 3.58 19.30 15.00
CA MET A 1 2.95 20.63 15.22
C MET A 1 3.87 21.80 14.96
N GLN A 2 5.11 21.83 15.45
CA GLN A 2 6.00 22.98 15.23
C GLN A 2 6.34 23.21 13.76
N ALA A 3 6.68 22.16 13.01
CA ALA A 3 6.95 22.25 11.58
C ALA A 3 5.74 22.78 10.77
N VAL A 4 4.53 22.31 11.08
CA VAL A 4 3.29 22.78 10.43
C VAL A 4 3.01 24.25 10.76
N TYR A 5 3.20 24.66 12.01
CA TYR A 5 3.05 26.05 12.42
C TYR A 5 4.02 26.98 11.68
N GLN A 6 5.29 26.57 11.53
CA GLN A 6 6.28 27.34 10.77
C GLN A 6 5.94 27.36 9.27
N ALA A 7 5.49 26.25 8.70
CA ALA A 7 5.07 26.20 7.29
C ALA A 7 3.92 27.18 7.02
N VAL A 8 2.92 27.26 7.90
CA VAL A 8 1.78 28.17 7.75
C VAL A 8 2.20 29.65 7.88
N ILE A 9 3.16 29.96 8.76
CA ILE A 9 3.73 31.31 8.85
C ILE A 9 4.50 31.66 7.57
N ASN A 10 5.29 30.71 7.07
CA ASN A 10 6.10 30.89 5.86
C ASN A 10 5.24 31.01 4.58
N ASP A 11 4.04 30.44 4.58
CA ASP A 11 3.05 30.54 3.50
C ASP A 11 2.31 31.90 3.50
N GLY A 12 2.69 32.83 4.40
CA GLY A 12 2.16 34.18 4.46
C GLY A 12 0.82 34.30 5.18
N VAL A 13 0.32 33.23 5.81
CA VAL A 13 -0.90 33.29 6.61
C VAL A 13 -0.63 34.11 7.87
N ALA A 14 -1.38 35.20 8.04
CA ALA A 14 -1.24 36.14 9.16
C ALA A 14 -1.75 35.54 10.49
N LEU A 15 -1.06 34.52 10.99
CA LEU A 15 -1.32 33.88 12.27
C LEU A 15 -0.69 34.72 13.40
N ARG A 16 -1.52 35.51 14.08
CA ARG A 16 -1.11 36.36 15.23
C ARG A 16 -0.93 35.59 16.55
N GLY A 17 -1.16 34.27 16.55
CA GLY A 17 -1.16 33.45 17.77
C GLY A 17 0.10 32.60 17.92
N LYS A 18 0.54 32.36 19.17
CA LYS A 18 1.69 31.50 19.48
C LYS A 18 1.40 30.02 19.17
N LEU A 19 2.46 29.21 19.02
CA LEU A 19 2.39 27.76 18.80
C LEU A 19 1.46 27.03 19.79
N THR A 20 1.38 27.49 21.04
CA THR A 20 0.51 26.93 22.08
C THR A 20 -0.98 27.14 21.76
N SER A 21 -1.35 28.31 21.25
CA SER A 21 -2.71 28.60 20.78
C SER A 21 -3.03 27.78 19.53
N PHE A 22 -2.08 27.68 18.60
CA PHE A 22 -2.20 26.84 17.41
C PHE A 22 -2.49 25.36 17.76
N LYS A 23 -1.80 24.81 18.78
CA LYS A 23 -2.06 23.47 19.32
C LYS A 23 -3.48 23.24 19.83
N LYS A 24 -4.14 24.28 20.33
CA LYS A 24 -5.51 24.21 20.84
C LYS A 24 -6.55 24.41 19.74
N ILE A 25 -6.26 25.25 18.75
CA ILE A 25 -7.20 25.62 17.69
C ILE A 25 -7.32 24.53 16.63
N VAL A 26 -6.20 23.94 16.20
CA VAL A 26 -6.19 22.94 15.12
C VAL A 26 -7.14 21.76 15.38
N PRO A 27 -7.21 21.16 16.60
CA PRO A 27 -8.21 20.15 16.92
C PRO A 27 -9.66 20.65 16.90
N LYS A 28 -9.91 21.90 17.33
CA LYS A 28 -11.24 22.52 17.33
C LYS A 28 -11.77 22.77 15.91
N LEU A 29 -10.88 22.99 14.96
CA LEU A 29 -11.21 23.08 13.53
C LEU A 29 -11.48 21.71 12.88
N GLY A 30 -11.45 20.62 13.65
CA GLY A 30 -11.72 19.26 13.17
C GLY A 30 -10.49 18.49 12.68
N PHE A 31 -9.30 19.09 12.67
CA PHE A 31 -8.08 18.40 12.29
C PHE A 31 -7.58 17.51 13.42
N ARG A 32 -7.32 16.23 13.13
CA ARG A 32 -6.80 15.27 14.11
C ARG A 32 -5.39 14.85 13.75
N TRP A 33 -4.49 14.91 14.72
CA TRP A 33 -3.18 14.28 14.59
C TRP A 33 -3.37 12.77 14.63
N ARG A 34 -2.99 12.10 13.55
CA ARG A 34 -2.82 10.65 13.54
C ARG A 34 -1.34 10.36 13.37
N LYS A 35 -0.83 9.42 14.17
CA LYS A 35 0.49 8.85 13.89
C LYS A 35 0.38 8.21 12.50
N THR A 36 1.16 8.72 11.56
CA THR A 36 1.27 8.10 10.25
C THR A 36 1.84 6.71 10.50
N GLU A 37 1.04 5.66 10.33
CA GLU A 37 1.65 4.38 10.00
C GLU A 37 2.39 4.57 8.68
N ASP A 38 3.53 3.85 8.55
CA ASP A 38 4.45 3.77 7.42
C ASP A 38 3.97 4.51 6.15
N ASN A 39 4.82 5.36 5.54
CA ASN A 39 4.53 6.39 4.50
C ASN A 39 3.58 6.01 3.33
N ARG A 40 3.16 4.74 3.25
CA ARG A 40 2.15 4.14 2.38
C ARG A 40 0.71 4.68 2.54
N LYS A 41 0.33 5.40 3.60
CA LYS A 41 -1.08 5.83 3.80
C LYS A 41 -1.47 7.18 3.21
N LEU A 42 -0.51 8.05 2.89
CA LEU A 42 -0.79 9.22 2.03
C LEU A 42 -0.45 8.85 0.58
N LEU A 43 -1.24 7.92 0.02
CA LEU A 43 -1.30 7.66 -1.41
C LEU A 43 -1.98 8.86 -2.09
N ILE A 44 -1.33 10.02 -2.08
CA ILE A 44 -1.67 11.07 -3.02
C ILE A 44 -1.08 10.61 -4.35
N GLU A 45 -1.92 10.01 -5.18
CA GLU A 45 -1.57 9.68 -6.56
C GLU A 45 -1.11 10.97 -7.23
N LYS A 46 0.16 11.01 -7.65
CA LYS A 46 0.67 12.16 -8.39
C LYS A 46 -0.13 12.32 -9.68
N THR A 47 -0.35 13.57 -10.11
CA THR A 47 -1.18 13.90 -11.28
C THR A 47 -0.69 13.23 -12.56
N ASP A 48 0.63 13.10 -12.73
CA ASP A 48 1.27 12.39 -13.84
C ASP A 48 0.99 10.88 -13.82
N ILE A 49 1.05 10.25 -12.64
CA ILE A 49 0.71 8.83 -12.47
C ILE A 49 -0.77 8.58 -12.78
N ARG A 50 -1.66 9.48 -12.33
CA ARG A 50 -3.09 9.43 -12.65
C ARG A 50 -3.34 9.53 -14.16
N ALA A 51 -2.64 10.44 -14.85
CA ALA A 51 -2.74 10.59 -16.30
C ALA A 51 -2.32 9.30 -17.03
N LYS A 52 -1.18 8.72 -16.66
CA LYS A 52 -0.68 7.44 -17.21
C LYS A 52 -1.65 6.29 -16.98
N ARG A 53 -2.23 6.18 -15.77
CA ARG A 53 -3.24 5.15 -15.47
C ARG A 53 -4.50 5.34 -16.30
N THR A 54 -4.95 6.57 -16.50
CA THR A 54 -6.11 6.88 -17.35
C THR A 54 -5.85 6.46 -18.80
N GLU A 55 -4.67 6.78 -19.34
CA GLU A 55 -4.26 6.38 -20.69
C GLU A 55 -4.20 4.85 -20.83
N TYR A 56 -3.56 4.19 -19.86
CA TYR A 56 -3.47 2.73 -19.82
C TYR A 56 -4.86 2.07 -19.82
N LEU A 57 -5.79 2.53 -18.97
CA LEU A 57 -7.14 1.97 -18.89
C LEU A 57 -7.94 2.18 -20.17
N ARG A 58 -7.79 3.33 -20.84
CA ARG A 58 -8.41 3.59 -22.16
C ARG A 58 -7.90 2.62 -23.23
N LYS A 59 -6.58 2.41 -23.30
CA LYS A 59 -5.96 1.42 -24.21
C LYS A 59 -6.40 0.00 -23.89
N LEU A 60 -6.43 -0.36 -22.61
CA LEU A 60 -6.89 -1.68 -22.17
C LEU A 60 -8.34 -1.94 -22.57
N LYS A 61 -9.20 -0.92 -22.48
CA LYS A 61 -10.59 -1.00 -22.93
C LYS A 61 -10.69 -1.24 -24.44
N SER A 62 -9.96 -0.47 -25.25
CA SER A 62 -9.99 -0.65 -26.72
C SER A 62 -9.45 -2.02 -27.15
N TYR A 63 -8.43 -2.54 -26.47
CA TYR A 63 -7.93 -3.90 -26.73
C TYR A 63 -8.95 -4.99 -26.39
N LYS A 64 -9.73 -4.80 -25.32
CA LYS A 64 -10.83 -5.72 -24.97
C LYS A 64 -11.94 -5.67 -26.02
N GLU A 65 -12.31 -4.47 -26.50
CA GLU A 65 -13.32 -4.28 -27.56
C GLU A 65 -12.87 -4.92 -28.89
N GLN A 66 -11.58 -4.89 -29.21
CA GLN A 66 -10.98 -5.59 -30.35
C GLN A 66 -10.91 -7.12 -30.18
N GLY A 67 -11.39 -7.67 -29.06
CA GLY A 67 -11.34 -9.11 -28.78
C GLY A 67 -9.93 -9.65 -28.51
N ARG A 68 -8.95 -8.80 -28.20
CA ARG A 68 -7.58 -9.25 -27.91
C ARG A 68 -7.53 -10.08 -26.63
N ASN A 69 -6.73 -11.15 -26.64
CA ASN A 69 -6.47 -11.92 -25.45
C ASN A 69 -5.48 -11.17 -24.54
N ILE A 70 -6.00 -10.56 -23.47
CA ILE A 70 -5.16 -9.87 -22.48
C ILE A 70 -4.61 -10.88 -21.48
N VAL A 71 -3.29 -10.92 -21.34
CA VAL A 71 -2.56 -11.71 -20.35
C VAL A 71 -1.85 -10.75 -19.39
N TYR A 72 -1.96 -11.02 -18.09
CA TYR A 72 -1.27 -10.30 -17.03
C TYR A 72 -0.18 -11.18 -16.45
N SER A 73 0.99 -10.61 -16.17
CA SER A 73 2.10 -11.26 -15.47
C SER A 73 2.34 -10.57 -14.14
N ASP A 74 2.64 -11.34 -13.10
CA ASP A 74 3.03 -10.78 -11.82
C ASP A 74 4.00 -11.70 -11.08
N GLU A 75 4.82 -11.08 -10.23
CA GLU A 75 5.77 -11.77 -9.36
C GLU A 75 5.26 -11.69 -7.92
N THR A 76 5.18 -12.85 -7.26
CA THR A 76 4.90 -12.93 -5.83
C THR A 76 5.97 -13.75 -5.13
N TYR A 77 6.02 -13.66 -3.79
CA TYR A 77 6.91 -14.49 -3.01
C TYR A 77 6.19 -15.10 -1.81
N ILE A 78 6.48 -16.36 -1.54
CA ILE A 78 6.09 -17.06 -0.33
C ILE A 78 7.27 -17.02 0.63
N HIS A 79 7.06 -16.43 1.80
CA HIS A 79 8.06 -16.42 2.86
C HIS A 79 7.79 -17.59 3.81
N SER A 80 8.78 -18.45 4.06
CA SER A 80 8.58 -19.60 4.95
C SER A 80 8.37 -19.23 6.43
N SER A 81 8.47 -17.95 6.76
CA SER A 81 8.15 -17.40 8.09
C SER A 81 6.87 -16.57 8.13
N HIS A 82 6.04 -16.60 7.08
CA HIS A 82 4.68 -16.06 7.14
C HIS A 82 3.78 -17.03 7.93
N THR A 83 3.97 -17.07 9.24
CA THR A 83 3.07 -17.76 10.16
C THR A 83 2.11 -16.75 10.79
N VAL A 84 0.89 -17.20 11.08
CA VAL A 84 -0.02 -16.43 11.93
C VAL A 84 0.44 -16.56 13.38
N PRO A 85 0.41 -15.48 14.19
CA PRO A 85 0.86 -15.52 15.58
C PRO A 85 -0.10 -16.29 16.50
N LYS A 86 -1.21 -16.81 15.96
CA LYS A 86 -2.24 -17.53 16.71
C LYS A 86 -2.61 -18.80 15.95
N SER A 87 -2.56 -19.93 16.63
CA SER A 87 -3.11 -21.21 16.20
C SER A 87 -4.04 -21.77 17.27
N TRP A 88 -4.98 -22.61 16.87
CA TRP A 88 -5.72 -23.45 17.81
C TRP A 88 -4.78 -24.53 18.33
N ASP A 89 -4.79 -24.76 19.65
CA ASP A 89 -3.91 -25.70 20.33
C ASP A 89 -4.75 -26.74 21.09
N ASP A 90 -4.27 -27.98 21.14
CA ASP A 90 -4.90 -29.07 21.91
C ASP A 90 -4.27 -29.24 23.31
N GLY A 91 -3.37 -28.32 23.69
CA GLY A 91 -2.67 -28.33 24.98
C GLY A 91 -1.41 -29.19 24.98
N THR A 92 -0.99 -29.71 23.81
CA THR A 92 0.32 -30.32 23.63
C THR A 92 1.37 -29.27 23.21
N ASP A 93 2.63 -29.47 23.56
CA ASP A 93 3.74 -28.58 23.14
C ASP A 93 4.01 -28.57 21.61
N ASN A 94 3.15 -29.24 20.83
CA ASN A 94 3.17 -29.34 19.36
C ASN A 94 2.36 -28.25 18.68
N CYS A 95 2.33 -27.05 19.26
CA CYS A 95 1.65 -25.91 18.67
C CYS A 95 2.44 -25.29 17.50
N LEU A 96 1.77 -24.47 16.68
CA LEU A 96 2.37 -23.83 15.51
C LEU A 96 3.38 -22.75 15.95
N LYS A 97 4.66 -23.13 16.03
CA LYS A 97 5.73 -22.23 16.48
C LYS A 97 6.18 -21.31 15.35
N SER A 98 6.23 -20.01 15.63
CA SER A 98 6.85 -19.06 14.71
C SER A 98 8.33 -19.40 14.53
N PRO A 99 8.82 -19.50 13.29
CA PRO A 99 10.22 -19.84 13.06
C PRO A 99 11.14 -18.73 13.58
N VAL A 100 12.19 -19.14 14.30
CA VAL A 100 13.16 -18.23 14.97
C VAL A 100 14.06 -17.52 13.96
N VAL A 101 14.29 -18.12 12.79
CA VAL A 101 15.19 -17.60 11.76
C VAL A 101 14.38 -17.12 10.55
N LYS A 102 14.83 -16.03 9.90
CA LYS A 102 14.33 -15.65 8.57
C LYS A 102 14.55 -16.81 7.61
N GLY A 103 13.48 -17.50 7.27
CA GLY A 103 13.55 -18.65 6.39
C GLY A 103 13.64 -18.27 4.90
N LYS A 104 13.70 -19.29 4.05
CA LYS A 104 13.85 -19.13 2.59
C LYS A 104 12.62 -18.46 1.99
N ARG A 105 12.83 -17.77 0.87
CA ARG A 105 11.77 -17.19 0.04
C ARG A 105 11.65 -18.02 -1.23
N LEU A 106 10.42 -18.43 -1.54
CA LEU A 106 10.09 -18.96 -2.85
C LEU A 106 9.49 -17.81 -3.65
N ILE A 107 10.15 -17.42 -4.74
CA ILE A 107 9.60 -16.45 -5.69
C ILE A 107 8.80 -17.25 -6.72
N ILE A 108 7.62 -16.74 -7.08
CA ILE A 108 6.72 -17.33 -8.05
C ILE A 108 6.41 -16.25 -9.07
N LEU A 109 6.81 -16.47 -10.33
CA LEU A 109 6.43 -15.65 -11.46
C LEU A 109 5.46 -16.46 -12.33
N HIS A 110 4.31 -15.87 -12.65
CA HIS A 110 3.36 -16.52 -13.56
C HIS A 110 2.59 -15.47 -14.36
N CYS A 111 2.06 -15.88 -15.52
CA CYS A 111 1.07 -15.09 -16.25
C CYS A 111 -0.26 -15.81 -16.49
N GLY A 112 -1.35 -15.04 -16.54
CA GLY A 112 -2.71 -15.54 -16.70
C GLY A 112 -3.64 -14.49 -17.29
N GLY A 113 -4.73 -14.95 -17.90
CA GLY A 113 -5.73 -14.08 -18.54
C GLY A 113 -7.13 -14.65 -18.40
N ARG A 114 -8.05 -14.18 -19.25
CA ARG A 114 -9.46 -14.62 -19.23
C ARG A 114 -9.64 -16.13 -19.43
N LYS A 115 -8.69 -16.78 -20.12
CA LYS A 115 -8.70 -18.22 -20.41
C LYS A 115 -7.98 -19.07 -19.37
N GLY A 116 -7.60 -18.49 -18.23
CA GLY A 116 -6.81 -19.14 -17.20
C GLY A 116 -5.31 -18.86 -17.32
N PHE A 117 -4.52 -19.71 -16.69
CA PHE A 117 -3.06 -19.62 -16.71
C PHE A 117 -2.50 -19.95 -18.09
N VAL A 118 -1.46 -19.23 -18.49
CA VAL A 118 -0.75 -19.55 -19.73
C VAL A 118 0.11 -20.80 -19.47
N PRO A 119 -0.05 -21.88 -20.25
CA PRO A 119 0.77 -23.08 -20.10
C PRO A 119 2.26 -22.74 -20.26
N ASN A 120 3.10 -23.36 -19.42
CA ASN A 120 4.57 -23.17 -19.41
C ASN A 120 5.03 -21.73 -19.14
N ALA A 121 4.21 -20.90 -18.49
CA ALA A 121 4.58 -19.54 -18.10
C ALA A 121 5.05 -19.40 -16.64
N ILE A 122 5.02 -20.49 -15.88
CA ILE A 122 5.58 -20.52 -14.53
C ILE A 122 7.11 -20.51 -14.60
N ILE A 123 7.74 -19.61 -13.84
CA ILE A 123 9.19 -19.47 -13.71
C ILE A 123 9.54 -19.47 -12.22
#